data_AF-A0A3Q3XDZ6-F1
#
_entry.id   AF-A0A3Q3XDZ6-F1
#
_cell.length_a   1.000
_cell.length_b   1.000
_cell.length_c   1.000
_cell.angle_alpha   90.00
_cell.angle_beta   90.00
_cell.angle_gamma   90.00
#
_symmetry.space_group_name_H-M   'P 1'
#
loop_
_entity.id
_entity.type
_entity.pdbx_description
1 polymer ?
#
loop_
_entity_poly.entity_id
_entity_poly.type
_entity_poly.pdbx_seq_one_letter_code
_entity_poly.pdbx_strand_id
1 'polypeptide(L)'
;MMPEERRMTFSSVLDIIEGKSRSAVFYVQKQCSNLLEELPELTDDVEPHISWMSTALGKLPDAVNFWLGEASAVTSMHKDHYENLYCVISGEKKFILLPPTDRPFIPYGQYQPAVYRQRDDGEFEVVDRSGAEKVPWIPLDPLKPDLERYPQYRSARPLCCSVKAGEMLYLPALWFHHVQQSHGCIAVNFWYDMDYDIKYNYFQLLDSLCQLPGSM
;
A
#
# COMPACT_ATOMS: atom_id res chain seq x y z
N MET A 1 -9.70 -8.43 -3.27
CA MET A 1 -10.87 -7.75 -2.69
C MET A 1 -10.55 -6.27 -2.59
N MET A 2 -11.39 -5.42 -3.15
CA MET A 2 -11.29 -3.96 -3.03
C MET A 2 -12.19 -3.46 -1.90
N PRO A 3 -11.80 -2.38 -1.20
CA PRO A 3 -12.65 -1.76 -0.19
C PRO A 3 -13.91 -1.15 -0.81
N GLU A 4 -14.95 -0.99 0.01
CA GLU A 4 -16.05 -0.09 -0.33
C GLU A 4 -15.57 1.36 -0.23
N GLU A 5 -15.87 2.18 -1.22
CA GLU A 5 -15.53 3.60 -1.21
C GLU A 5 -16.72 4.44 -0.75
N ARG A 6 -16.47 5.38 0.18
CA ARG A 6 -17.48 6.30 0.69
C ARG A 6 -16.95 7.73 0.67
N ARG A 7 -17.80 8.65 0.23
CA ARG A 7 -17.55 10.08 0.39
C ARG A 7 -18.10 10.53 1.73
N MET A 8 -17.23 11.08 2.57
CA MET A 8 -17.55 11.52 3.93
C MET A 8 -16.96 12.90 4.18
N THR A 9 -17.49 13.62 5.17
CA THR A 9 -16.80 14.80 5.68
C THR A 9 -15.59 14.38 6.50
N PHE A 10 -14.54 15.21 6.53
CA PHE A 10 -13.35 14.93 7.33
C PHE A 10 -13.69 14.82 8.83
N SER A 11 -14.60 15.66 9.33
CA SER A 11 -15.08 15.60 10.71
C SER A 11 -15.72 14.25 11.07
N SER A 12 -16.51 13.65 10.18
CA SER A 12 -17.10 12.33 10.43
C SER A 12 -16.05 11.23 10.48
N VAL A 13 -14.99 11.33 9.67
CA VAL A 13 -13.85 10.41 9.75
C VAL A 13 -13.13 10.56 11.09
N LEU A 14 -12.92 11.80 11.55
CA LEU A 14 -12.33 12.07 12.87
C LEU A 14 -13.20 11.52 14.01
N ASP A 15 -14.51 11.70 13.96
CA ASP A 15 -15.42 11.17 14.99
C ASP A 15 -15.32 9.64 15.11
N ILE A 16 -15.14 8.93 13.97
CA ILE A 16 -14.92 7.47 13.96
C ILE A 16 -13.57 7.13 14.59
N ILE A 17 -12.51 7.82 14.18
CA ILE A 17 -11.15 7.58 14.70
C ILE A 17 -11.08 7.89 16.20
N GLU A 18 -11.79 8.91 16.69
CA GLU A 18 -11.90 9.24 18.11
C GLU A 18 -12.83 8.28 18.88
N GLY A 19 -13.45 7.30 18.21
CA GLY A 19 -14.27 6.26 18.82
C GLY A 19 -15.68 6.68 19.17
N LYS A 20 -16.18 7.81 18.65
CA LYS A 20 -17.55 8.29 18.86
C LYS A 20 -18.60 7.48 18.07
N SER A 21 -18.15 6.69 17.09
CA SER A 21 -18.98 5.77 16.30
C SER A 21 -18.17 4.53 15.95
N ARG A 22 -18.79 3.34 15.93
CA ARG A 22 -18.14 2.08 15.54
C ARG A 22 -19.09 1.20 14.72
N SER A 23 -18.66 0.82 13.51
CA SER A 23 -19.35 -0.18 12.70
C SER A 23 -18.42 -0.95 11.75
N ALA A 24 -17.39 -0.30 11.21
CA ALA A 24 -16.44 -0.88 10.26
C ALA A 24 -15.02 -0.33 10.51
N VAL A 25 -14.05 -0.79 9.70
CA VAL A 25 -12.68 -0.24 9.70
C VAL A 25 -12.57 0.81 8.60
N PHE A 26 -12.15 2.02 8.97
CA PHE A 26 -12.00 3.16 8.07
C PHE A 26 -10.53 3.50 7.83
N TYR A 27 -10.24 3.88 6.59
CA TYR A 27 -8.92 4.31 6.16
C TYR A 27 -9.02 5.30 5.00
N VAL A 28 -8.53 6.53 5.22
CA VAL A 28 -8.30 7.50 4.15
C VAL A 28 -7.02 7.07 3.43
N GLN A 29 -7.17 6.48 2.25
CA GLN A 29 -6.07 5.80 1.53
C GLN A 29 -6.11 5.96 0.01
N LYS A 30 -6.80 6.97 -0.53
CA LYS A 30 -6.90 7.13 -1.98
C LYS A 30 -5.57 7.61 -2.55
N GLN A 31 -4.93 6.77 -3.38
CA GLN A 31 -3.57 6.98 -3.89
C GLN A 31 -3.59 7.65 -5.27
N CYS A 32 -4.27 8.79 -5.37
CA CYS A 32 -4.43 9.57 -6.60
C CYS A 32 -4.21 11.05 -6.34
N SER A 33 -3.13 11.39 -5.63
CA SER A 33 -2.85 12.77 -5.21
C SER A 33 -3.96 13.40 -4.36
N ASN A 34 -4.60 12.58 -3.50
CA ASN A 34 -5.78 13.00 -2.73
C ASN A 34 -5.52 14.18 -1.79
N LEU A 35 -4.26 14.42 -1.37
CA LEU A 35 -3.94 15.61 -0.59
C LEU A 35 -4.22 16.88 -1.39
N LEU A 36 -3.75 16.94 -2.64
CA LEU A 36 -3.90 18.12 -3.49
C LEU A 36 -5.33 18.28 -4.01
N GLU A 37 -6.01 17.17 -4.29
CA GLU A 37 -7.35 17.18 -4.91
C GLU A 37 -8.50 17.27 -3.90
N GLU A 38 -8.38 16.63 -2.73
CA GLU A 38 -9.48 16.45 -1.79
C GLU A 38 -9.30 17.20 -0.46
N LEU A 39 -8.06 17.59 -0.14
CA LEU A 39 -7.70 18.26 1.12
C LEU A 39 -6.79 19.50 0.86
N PRO A 40 -7.18 20.42 -0.04
CA PRO A 40 -6.34 21.57 -0.40
C PRO A 40 -6.03 22.48 0.78
N GLU A 41 -6.84 22.49 1.84
CA GLU A 41 -6.60 23.28 3.04
C GLU A 41 -5.35 22.83 3.83
N LEU A 42 -4.87 21.61 3.59
CA LEU A 42 -3.67 21.06 4.23
C LEU A 42 -2.40 21.24 3.40
N THR A 43 -2.49 21.75 2.15
CA THR A 43 -1.32 21.78 1.26
C THR A 43 -0.27 22.78 1.69
N ASP A 44 -0.66 23.84 2.40
CA ASP A 44 0.27 24.85 2.91
C ASP A 44 1.08 24.35 4.12
N ASP A 45 0.64 23.26 4.76
CA ASP A 45 1.29 22.65 5.93
C ASP A 45 2.37 21.62 5.53
N VAL A 46 2.48 21.28 4.25
CA VAL A 46 3.47 20.33 3.73
C VAL A 46 4.18 20.87 2.49
N GLU A 47 5.37 20.37 2.20
CA GLU A 47 5.99 20.67 0.92
C GLU A 47 5.24 19.96 -0.22
N PRO A 48 5.08 20.60 -1.40
CA PRO A 48 4.44 19.97 -2.57
C PRO A 48 5.31 18.87 -3.19
N HIS A 49 6.62 18.88 -2.91
CA HIS A 49 7.57 17.85 -3.26
C HIS A 49 8.81 17.94 -2.37
N ILE A 50 9.58 16.86 -2.28
CA ILE A 50 10.83 16.85 -1.52
C ILE A 50 11.98 17.32 -2.44
N SER A 51 12.48 18.54 -2.20
CA SER A 51 13.41 19.24 -3.09
C SER A 51 14.66 18.41 -3.49
N TRP A 52 15.31 17.77 -2.51
CA TRP A 52 16.52 16.99 -2.78
C TRP A 52 16.23 15.72 -3.59
N MET A 53 15.06 15.10 -3.40
CA MET A 53 14.67 13.90 -4.14
C MET A 53 14.29 14.25 -5.58
N SER A 54 13.53 15.32 -5.75
CA SER A 54 13.19 15.83 -7.08
C SER A 54 14.44 16.20 -7.89
N THR A 55 15.44 16.76 -7.21
CA THR A 55 16.75 17.05 -7.83
C THR A 55 17.48 15.76 -8.19
N ALA A 56 17.49 14.77 -7.30
CA ALA A 56 18.18 13.50 -7.51
C ALA A 56 17.57 12.66 -8.66
N LEU A 57 16.24 12.63 -8.76
CA LEU A 57 15.51 11.91 -9.82
C LEU A 57 15.30 12.74 -11.09
N GLY A 58 15.59 14.04 -11.05
CA GLY A 58 15.36 14.96 -12.18
C GLY A 58 13.89 15.14 -12.56
N LYS A 59 12.95 14.86 -11.64
CA LYS A 59 11.50 14.93 -11.87
C LYS A 59 10.73 15.34 -10.60
N LEU A 60 9.52 15.84 -10.78
CA LEU A 60 8.57 16.11 -9.67
C LEU A 60 7.76 14.84 -9.36
N PRO A 61 7.11 14.76 -8.18
CA PRO A 61 6.24 13.63 -7.88
C PRO A 61 4.99 13.66 -8.76
N ASP A 62 4.54 12.48 -9.16
CA ASP A 62 3.29 12.24 -9.89
C ASP A 62 2.07 12.37 -8.97
N ALA A 63 2.25 12.04 -7.69
CA ALA A 63 1.20 12.11 -6.68
C ALA A 63 1.74 12.44 -5.29
N VAL A 64 0.94 13.22 -4.54
CA VAL A 64 1.13 13.48 -3.12
C VAL A 64 -0.08 12.98 -2.36
N ASN A 65 0.05 11.88 -1.62
CA ASN A 65 -1.09 11.26 -0.96
C ASN A 65 -1.09 11.49 0.55
N PHE A 66 -2.28 11.75 1.08
CA PHE A 66 -2.59 11.84 2.50
C PHE A 66 -3.16 10.51 3.01
N TRP A 67 -2.70 10.12 4.19
CA TRP A 67 -3.10 8.90 4.87
C TRP A 67 -3.57 9.18 6.29
N LEU A 68 -4.75 8.65 6.64
CA LEU A 68 -5.29 8.67 8.00
C LEU A 68 -6.14 7.41 8.23
N GLY A 69 -5.79 6.59 9.21
CA GLY A 69 -6.50 5.31 9.41
C GLY A 69 -6.48 4.77 10.83
N GLU A 70 -7.39 3.83 11.06
CA GLU A 70 -7.44 3.04 12.28
C GLU A 70 -6.30 2.01 12.35
N ALA A 71 -5.97 1.54 13.55
CA ALA A 71 -4.90 0.54 13.73
C ALA A 71 -5.20 -0.80 13.01
N SER A 72 -6.48 -1.13 12.83
CA SER A 72 -6.94 -2.33 12.16
C SER A 72 -6.88 -2.25 10.63
N ALA A 73 -6.67 -1.06 10.06
CA ALA A 73 -6.49 -0.90 8.62
C ALA A 73 -5.06 -1.31 8.24
N VAL A 74 -4.95 -2.45 7.56
CA VAL A 74 -3.68 -3.05 7.15
C VAL A 74 -3.61 -3.10 5.62
N THR A 75 -2.49 -2.64 5.06
CA THR A 75 -2.22 -2.77 3.63
C THR A 75 -1.48 -4.07 3.38
N SER A 76 -2.10 -4.99 2.63
CA SER A 76 -1.52 -6.31 2.31
C SER A 76 -0.22 -6.19 1.53
N MET A 77 0.57 -7.27 1.50
CA MET A 77 1.82 -7.33 0.74
C MET A 77 1.58 -7.03 -0.75
N HIS A 78 2.28 -6.04 -1.30
CA HIS A 78 2.23 -5.64 -2.71
C HIS A 78 3.51 -4.88 -3.07
N LYS A 79 3.66 -4.46 -4.33
CA LYS A 79 4.76 -3.60 -4.81
C LYS A 79 4.20 -2.51 -5.71
N ASP A 80 4.90 -1.38 -5.77
CA ASP A 80 4.57 -0.25 -6.64
C ASP A 80 5.66 0.00 -7.68
N HIS A 81 5.32 0.69 -8.76
CA HIS A 81 6.26 1.16 -9.79
C HIS A 81 6.70 2.61 -9.52
N TYR A 82 6.79 2.99 -8.24
CA TYR A 82 7.13 4.35 -7.82
C TYR A 82 8.30 4.33 -6.84
N GLU A 83 9.18 5.33 -6.95
CA GLU A 83 10.06 5.72 -5.87
C GLU A 83 9.23 6.46 -4.82
N ASN A 84 9.12 5.88 -3.62
CA ASN A 84 8.18 6.35 -2.60
C ASN A 84 8.91 6.96 -1.41
N LEU A 85 8.66 8.24 -1.13
CA LEU A 85 9.06 8.87 0.13
C LEU A 85 7.87 8.91 1.08
N TYR A 86 7.91 8.06 2.10
CA TYR A 86 6.82 7.89 3.07
C TYR A 86 7.14 8.65 4.36
N CYS A 87 6.41 9.73 4.63
CA CYS A 87 6.64 10.63 5.77
C CYS A 87 5.55 10.43 6.83
N VAL A 88 5.94 10.10 8.05
CA VAL A 88 4.97 9.97 9.15
C VAL A 88 4.91 11.29 9.90
N ILE A 89 3.72 11.89 9.94
CA ILE A 89 3.46 13.17 10.61
C ILE A 89 3.07 12.93 12.06
N SER A 90 2.20 11.95 12.31
CA SER A 90 1.75 11.57 13.64
C SER A 90 1.56 10.06 13.76
N GLY A 91 1.91 9.50 14.91
CA GLY A 91 1.85 8.06 15.16
C GLY A 91 3.08 7.30 14.65
N GLU A 92 2.85 6.06 14.22
CA GLU A 92 3.89 5.15 13.75
C GLU A 92 3.35 4.24 12.63
N LYS A 93 4.16 4.00 11.60
CA LYS A 93 3.95 2.99 10.56
C LYS A 93 4.96 1.86 10.73
N LYS A 94 4.50 0.62 10.59
CA LYS A 94 5.36 -0.57 10.63
C LYS A 94 5.34 -1.25 9.27
N PHE A 95 6.51 -1.38 8.68
CA PHE A 95 6.70 -1.98 7.36
C PHE A 95 7.36 -3.35 7.50
N ILE A 96 6.85 -4.32 6.75
CA ILE A 96 7.57 -5.54 6.38
C ILE A 96 7.95 -5.38 4.92
N LEU A 97 9.23 -5.46 4.62
CA LEU A 97 9.83 -5.19 3.32
C LEU A 97 10.53 -6.43 2.79
N LEU A 98 10.34 -6.74 1.52
CA LEU A 98 11.09 -7.77 0.80
C LEU A 98 11.65 -7.18 -0.49
N PRO A 99 12.93 -7.42 -0.82
CA PRO A 99 13.53 -6.87 -2.02
C PRO A 99 12.90 -7.50 -3.28
N PRO A 100 12.97 -6.82 -4.45
CA PRO A 100 12.46 -7.38 -5.71
C PRO A 100 13.06 -8.74 -6.06
N THR A 101 14.29 -9.03 -5.58
CA THR A 101 14.99 -10.30 -5.77
C THR A 101 14.37 -11.48 -5.02
N ASP A 102 13.54 -11.22 -4.00
CA ASP A 102 12.81 -12.27 -3.27
C ASP A 102 11.56 -12.75 -4.04
N ARG A 103 11.28 -12.20 -5.22
CA ARG A 103 10.15 -12.58 -6.08
C ARG A 103 9.96 -14.10 -6.24
N PRO A 104 10.99 -14.94 -6.42
CA PRO A 104 10.81 -16.40 -6.50
C PRO A 104 10.16 -17.00 -5.25
N PHE A 105 10.35 -16.40 -4.08
CA PHE A 105 9.82 -16.91 -2.82
C PHE A 105 8.44 -16.35 -2.46
N ILE A 106 7.95 -15.38 -3.24
CA ILE A 106 6.68 -14.68 -3.00
C ILE A 106 5.61 -15.25 -3.93
N PRO A 107 4.56 -15.87 -3.39
CA PRO A 107 3.52 -16.49 -4.21
C PRO A 107 2.64 -15.42 -4.88
N TYR A 108 2.25 -15.69 -6.12
CA TYR A 108 1.24 -14.92 -6.85
C TYR A 108 0.11 -15.86 -7.29
N GLY A 109 -1.13 -15.38 -7.18
CA GLY A 109 -2.31 -16.06 -7.69
C GLY A 109 -3.15 -15.12 -8.56
N GLN A 110 -4.00 -15.70 -9.41
CA GLN A 110 -4.93 -14.96 -10.27
C GLN A 110 -6.32 -14.96 -9.65
N TYR A 111 -6.83 -13.79 -9.29
CA TYR A 111 -8.07 -13.64 -8.52
C TYR A 111 -9.13 -12.86 -9.29
N GLN A 112 -10.40 -13.25 -9.16
CA GLN A 112 -11.50 -12.42 -9.64
C GLN A 112 -11.58 -11.16 -8.77
N PRO A 113 -11.50 -9.95 -9.34
CA PRO A 113 -11.70 -8.73 -8.57
C PRO A 113 -13.15 -8.66 -8.07
N ALA A 114 -13.30 -8.25 -6.82
CA ALA A 114 -14.57 -8.08 -6.14
C ALA A 114 -14.45 -6.94 -5.13
N VAL A 115 -15.57 -6.33 -4.74
CA VAL A 115 -15.64 -5.16 -3.87
C VAL A 115 -16.50 -5.48 -2.66
N TYR A 116 -16.14 -4.97 -1.48
CA TYR A 116 -17.04 -4.97 -0.34
C TYR A 116 -18.21 -4.01 -0.56
N ARG A 117 -19.38 -4.39 -0.04
CA ARG A 117 -20.56 -3.52 0.06
C ARG A 117 -21.26 -3.75 1.39
N GLN A 118 -21.47 -2.70 2.16
CA GLN A 118 -22.29 -2.76 3.36
C GLN A 118 -23.76 -2.76 2.98
N ARG A 119 -24.51 -3.68 3.57
CA ARG A 119 -25.97 -3.78 3.46
C ARG A 119 -26.65 -2.87 4.49
N ASP A 120 -27.95 -2.69 4.33
CA ASP A 120 -28.77 -1.84 5.22
C ASP A 120 -28.80 -2.36 6.68
N ASP A 121 -28.54 -3.65 6.90
CA ASP A 121 -28.43 -4.28 8.21
C ASP A 121 -27.05 -4.06 8.89
N GLY A 122 -26.10 -3.42 8.20
CA GLY A 122 -24.76 -3.14 8.68
C GLY A 122 -23.72 -4.22 8.35
N GLU A 123 -24.13 -5.38 7.83
CA GLU A 123 -23.22 -6.46 7.43
C GLU A 123 -22.57 -6.19 6.06
N PHE A 124 -21.40 -6.79 5.83
CA PHE A 124 -20.68 -6.65 4.56
C PHE A 124 -20.88 -7.88 3.66
N GLU A 125 -21.17 -7.62 2.39
CA GLU A 125 -21.15 -8.63 1.33
C GLU A 125 -19.97 -8.41 0.36
N VAL A 126 -19.60 -9.49 -0.32
CA VAL A 126 -18.61 -9.49 -1.40
C VAL A 126 -19.34 -9.50 -2.73
N VAL A 127 -19.14 -8.47 -3.54
CA VAL A 127 -19.75 -8.34 -4.86
C VAL A 127 -18.67 -8.49 -5.93
N ASP A 128 -18.73 -9.59 -6.68
CA ASP A 128 -17.83 -9.85 -7.80
C ASP A 128 -18.01 -8.81 -8.91
N ARG A 129 -16.89 -8.36 -9.51
CA ARG A 129 -16.92 -7.57 -10.74
C ARG A 129 -17.01 -8.52 -11.94
N SER A 130 -18.21 -9.01 -12.20
CA SER A 130 -18.51 -9.89 -13.34
C SER A 130 -18.01 -9.29 -14.66
N GLY A 131 -17.22 -10.05 -15.42
CA GLY A 131 -16.66 -9.62 -16.70
C GLY A 131 -15.33 -8.86 -16.61
N ALA A 132 -14.83 -8.56 -15.41
CA ALA A 132 -13.48 -8.03 -15.25
C ALA A 132 -12.43 -9.14 -15.38
N GLU A 133 -11.28 -8.80 -15.96
CA GLU A 133 -10.13 -9.70 -16.01
C GLU A 133 -9.63 -10.05 -14.61
N LYS A 134 -9.07 -11.25 -14.46
CA LYS A 134 -8.44 -11.65 -13.20
C LYS A 134 -7.21 -10.79 -12.95
N VAL A 135 -6.99 -10.46 -11.68
CA VAL A 135 -5.85 -9.67 -11.24
C VAL A 135 -4.83 -10.56 -10.53
N PRO A 136 -3.52 -10.43 -10.83
CA PRO A 136 -2.48 -11.06 -10.05
C PRO A 136 -2.38 -10.40 -8.67
N TRP A 137 -2.38 -11.20 -7.60
CA TRP A 137 -2.19 -10.70 -6.23
C TRP A 137 -1.43 -11.69 -5.37
N ILE A 138 -0.80 -11.18 -4.31
CA ILE A 138 -0.08 -11.99 -3.32
C ILE A 138 -1.09 -12.47 -2.27
N PRO A 139 -1.34 -13.79 -2.14
CA PRO A 139 -2.30 -14.33 -1.18
C PRO A 139 -1.73 -14.55 0.22
N LEU A 140 -0.42 -14.44 0.37
CA LEU A 140 0.28 -14.72 1.61
C LEU A 140 0.21 -13.53 2.57
N ASP A 141 -0.21 -13.80 3.80
CA ASP A 141 -0.06 -12.88 4.92
C ASP A 141 1.36 -13.00 5.50
N PRO A 142 2.21 -11.96 5.39
CA PRO A 142 3.58 -12.01 5.91
C PRO A 142 3.66 -12.06 7.45
N LEU A 143 2.60 -11.65 8.17
CA LEU A 143 2.54 -11.72 9.64
C LEU A 143 2.30 -13.15 10.13
N LYS A 144 1.60 -13.95 9.34
CA LYS A 144 1.26 -15.34 9.64
C LYS A 144 1.30 -16.19 8.36
N PRO A 145 2.50 -16.42 7.80
CA PRO A 145 2.61 -17.10 6.51
C PRO A 145 2.16 -18.56 6.61
N ASP A 146 1.30 -18.98 5.70
CA ASP A 146 0.94 -20.39 5.52
C ASP A 146 2.06 -21.09 4.76
N LEU A 147 3.04 -21.59 5.51
CA LEU A 147 4.24 -22.24 4.98
C LEU A 147 4.02 -23.71 4.59
N GLU A 148 2.82 -24.26 4.85
CA GLU A 148 2.41 -25.55 4.29
C GLU A 148 1.96 -25.34 2.85
N ARG A 149 1.17 -24.30 2.59
CA ARG A 149 0.72 -23.93 1.26
C ARG A 149 1.80 -23.24 0.42
N TYR A 150 2.66 -22.44 1.04
CA TYR A 150 3.70 -21.63 0.37
C TYR A 150 5.09 -21.87 0.98
N PRO A 151 5.64 -23.10 0.87
CA PRO A 151 6.90 -23.47 1.54
C PRO A 151 8.11 -22.65 1.06
N GLN A 152 8.10 -22.16 -0.18
CA GLN A 152 9.19 -21.36 -0.75
C GLN A 152 9.40 -20.05 0.01
N TYR A 153 8.37 -19.51 0.66
CA TYR A 153 8.47 -18.27 1.44
C TYR A 153 9.44 -18.40 2.63
N ARG A 154 9.80 -19.62 3.08
CA ARG A 154 10.85 -19.85 4.09
C ARG A 154 12.22 -19.31 3.66
N SER A 155 12.44 -19.19 2.36
CA SER A 155 13.69 -18.67 1.79
C SER A 155 13.71 -17.14 1.70
N ALA A 156 12.55 -16.49 1.80
CA ALA A 156 12.45 -15.04 1.85
C ALA A 156 13.12 -14.48 3.12
N ARG A 157 13.61 -13.25 3.04
CA ARG A 157 14.30 -12.57 4.15
C ARG A 157 13.66 -11.20 4.39
N PRO A 158 12.53 -11.13 5.12
CA PRO A 158 11.86 -9.87 5.37
C PRO A 158 12.71 -8.93 6.23
N LEU A 159 12.75 -7.66 5.83
CA LEU A 159 13.27 -6.56 6.62
C LEU A 159 12.10 -5.85 7.28
N CYS A 160 12.17 -5.61 8.58
CA CYS A 160 11.14 -4.90 9.33
C CYS A 160 11.66 -3.56 9.81
N CYS A 161 10.90 -2.49 9.58
CA CYS A 161 11.21 -1.19 10.14
C CYS A 161 9.95 -0.47 10.64
N SER A 162 10.17 0.40 11.63
CA SER A 162 9.17 1.33 12.15
C SER A 162 9.56 2.74 11.71
N VAL A 163 8.58 3.49 11.21
CA VAL A 163 8.72 4.90 10.86
C VAL A 163 7.81 5.68 11.79
N LYS A 164 8.40 6.56 12.61
CA LYS A 164 7.72 7.34 13.64
C LYS A 164 7.47 8.77 13.18
N ALA A 165 6.65 9.49 13.93
CA ALA A 165 6.42 10.92 13.70
C ALA A 165 7.73 11.71 13.53
N GLY A 166 7.83 12.45 12.42
CA GLY A 166 9.00 13.22 12.01
C GLY A 166 10.03 12.45 11.19
N GLU A 167 9.87 11.13 11.01
CA GLU A 167 10.75 10.30 10.20
C GLU A 167 10.20 10.13 8.77
N MET A 168 11.13 9.88 7.83
CA MET A 168 10.84 9.60 6.43
C MET A 168 11.51 8.28 6.03
N LEU A 169 10.74 7.40 5.40
CA LEU A 169 11.24 6.18 4.77
C LEU A 169 11.31 6.39 3.26
N TYR A 170 12.50 6.20 2.69
CA TYR A 170 12.60 5.92 1.26
C TYR A 170 12.32 4.44 1.02
N LEU A 171 11.20 4.16 0.35
CA LEU A 171 10.77 2.84 -0.09
C LEU A 171 11.03 2.74 -1.61
N PRO A 172 12.07 2.02 -2.04
CA PRO A 172 12.46 2.01 -3.44
C PRO A 172 11.43 1.30 -4.33
N ALA A 173 11.41 1.67 -5.61
CA ALA A 173 10.52 1.05 -6.59
C ALA A 173 10.65 -0.49 -6.62
N LEU A 174 9.52 -1.16 -6.86
CA LEU A 174 9.36 -2.62 -6.92
C LEU A 174 9.56 -3.38 -5.61
N TRP A 175 9.91 -2.72 -4.50
CA TRP A 175 10.01 -3.39 -3.21
C TRP A 175 8.63 -3.86 -2.74
N PHE A 176 8.57 -5.13 -2.37
CA PHE A 176 7.36 -5.67 -1.77
C PHE A 176 7.25 -5.16 -0.35
N HIS A 177 6.07 -4.65 0.01
CA HIS A 177 5.85 -4.09 1.32
C HIS A 177 4.44 -4.38 1.83
N HIS A 178 4.37 -4.60 3.14
CA HIS A 178 3.15 -4.74 3.93
C HIS A 178 3.19 -3.72 5.07
N VAL A 179 2.07 -3.03 5.31
CA VAL A 179 2.04 -1.86 6.19
C VAL A 179 0.98 -2.00 7.26
N GLN A 180 1.40 -1.84 8.51
CA GLN A 180 0.52 -1.62 9.67
C GLN A 180 0.72 -0.20 10.19
N GLN A 181 -0.23 0.29 10.99
CA GLN A 181 -0.19 1.63 11.54
C GLN A 181 -0.71 1.68 12.98
N SER A 182 -0.25 2.67 13.75
CA SER A 182 -0.89 3.04 15.00
C SER A 182 -2.29 3.63 14.73
N HIS A 183 -3.17 3.57 15.72
CA HIS A 183 -4.51 4.14 15.60
C HIS A 183 -4.45 5.66 15.36
N GLY A 184 -5.17 6.16 14.37
CA GLY A 184 -5.16 7.58 14.01
C GLY A 184 -3.82 8.07 13.46
N CYS A 185 -3.00 7.17 12.90
CA CYS A 185 -1.74 7.56 12.27
C CYS A 185 -1.99 8.50 11.09
N ILE A 186 -1.24 9.61 11.03
CA ILE A 186 -1.24 10.56 9.91
C ILE A 186 0.09 10.44 9.18
N ALA A 187 0.04 10.24 7.86
CA ALA A 187 1.20 10.22 7.00
C ALA A 187 0.93 10.91 5.67
N VAL A 188 1.99 11.41 5.05
CA VAL A 188 2.00 11.92 3.68
C VAL A 188 3.07 11.19 2.91
N ASN A 189 2.78 10.79 1.68
CA ASN A 189 3.79 10.17 0.82
C ASN A 189 3.87 10.84 -0.55
N PHE A 190 5.08 10.82 -1.11
CA PHE A 190 5.40 11.37 -2.42
C PHE A 190 5.77 10.23 -3.35
N TRP A 191 5.07 10.12 -4.47
CA TRP A 191 5.33 9.12 -5.50
C TRP A 191 5.96 9.75 -6.72
N TYR A 192 7.13 9.25 -7.09
CA TYR A 192 7.84 9.62 -8.30
C TYR A 192 7.89 8.39 -9.21
N ASP A 193 7.43 8.50 -10.46
CA ASP A 193 7.44 7.34 -11.37
C ASP A 193 8.87 6.80 -11.52
N MET A 194 9.01 5.49 -11.42
CA MET A 194 10.32 4.85 -11.47
C MET A 194 10.94 5.01 -12.86
N ASP A 195 12.27 4.94 -12.95
CA ASP A 195 12.91 4.81 -14.25
C ASP A 195 12.81 3.36 -14.73
N TYR A 196 12.22 3.16 -15.90
CA TYR A 196 12.09 1.86 -16.56
C TYR A 196 13.40 1.44 -17.24
N ASP A 197 14.42 1.25 -16.42
CA ASP A 197 15.78 0.92 -16.84
C ASP A 197 16.06 -0.60 -16.87
N ILE A 198 17.35 -0.96 -16.90
CA ILE A 198 17.76 -2.38 -16.92
C ILE A 198 17.28 -3.18 -15.69
N LYS A 199 17.11 -2.55 -14.52
CA LYS A 199 16.61 -3.23 -13.31
C LYS A 199 15.17 -3.68 -13.50
N TYR A 200 14.35 -2.84 -14.14
CA TYR A 200 12.97 -3.20 -14.49
C TYR A 200 12.93 -4.38 -15.45
N ASN A 201 13.75 -4.36 -16.50
CA ASN A 201 13.83 -5.47 -17.45
C ASN A 201 14.28 -6.79 -16.78
N TYR A 202 15.26 -6.73 -15.88
CA TYR A 202 15.67 -7.90 -15.10
C TYR A 202 14.57 -8.40 -14.18
N PHE A 203 13.83 -7.50 -13.53
CA PHE A 203 12.69 -7.89 -12.70
C PHE A 203 11.60 -8.57 -13.53
N GLN A 204 11.27 -8.04 -14.71
CA GLN A 204 10.28 -8.65 -15.61
C GLN A 204 10.70 -10.04 -16.10
N LEU A 205 11.99 -10.22 -16.42
CA LEU A 205 12.55 -11.53 -16.73
C LEU A 205 12.41 -12.48 -15.54
N LEU A 206 12.80 -12.05 -14.34
CA LEU A 206 12.70 -12.85 -13.12
C LEU A 206 11.24 -13.25 -12.83
N ASP A 207 10.31 -12.31 -12.90
CA ASP A 207 8.88 -12.54 -12.68
C ASP A 207 8.32 -13.53 -13.71
N SER A 208 8.66 -13.36 -15.00
CA SER A 208 8.23 -14.26 -16.08
C SER A 208 8.75 -15.69 -15.87
N LEU A 209 10.02 -15.84 -15.46
CA LEU A 209 10.62 -17.15 -15.17
C LEU A 209 9.94 -17.84 -13.99
N CYS A 210 9.42 -17.10 -13.01
CA CYS A 210 8.68 -17.65 -11.87
C CYS A 210 7.26 -18.14 -12.23
N GLN A 211 6.74 -17.74 -13.39
CA GLN A 211 5.39 -18.11 -13.85
C GLN A 211 5.40 -19.33 -14.79
N LEU A 212 6.58 -19.84 -15.16
CA LEU A 212 6.69 -20.98 -16.07
C LEU A 212 6.22 -22.29 -15.41
N PRO A 213 5.62 -23.22 -16.17
CA PRO A 213 5.31 -24.54 -15.64
C PRO A 213 6.59 -25.28 -15.23
N GLY A 214 6.68 -25.68 -13.95
CA GLY A 214 7.83 -26.45 -13.43
C GLY A 214 8.98 -25.61 -12.86
N SER A 215 8.87 -24.28 -12.83
CA SER A 215 9.76 -23.44 -12.02
C SER A 215 9.27 -23.42 -10.57
N MET A 216 9.95 -24.21 -9.73
CA MET A 216 9.78 -24.49 -8.29
C MET A 216 8.93 -25.70 -7.91
#